data_AF-Q4SYJ3-F1
#
_entry.id   AF-Q4SYJ3-F1
#
_cell.length_a   1.000
_cell.length_b   1.000
_cell.length_c   1.000
_cell.angle_alpha   90.00
_cell.angle_beta   90.00
_cell.angle_gamma   90.00
#
_symmetry.space_group_name_H-M   'P 1'
#
loop_
_entity.id
_entity.type
_entity.pdbx_description
1 polymer ?
#
loop_
_entity_poly.entity_id
_entity_poly.type
_entity_poly.pdbx_seq_one_letter_code
_entity_poly.pdbx_strand_id
1 'polypeptide(L)'
;VEVRYKLTLIGSLSVHRLTTMAMLPWVVAEISKAQRSERKPGRPETVFLCVSVSWVRCVAILGEGMVWDPLTHTLLFECLPHQVTKLIHNSQEPSSFGCLLRDSANCACYVFQSQDSTKVS
;
A
#
# COMPACT_ATOMS: atom_id res chain seq x y z
N VAL A 1 17.76 -12.10 -1.33
CA VAL A 1 17.81 -10.75 -1.94
C VAL A 1 16.40 -10.19 -1.89
N GLU A 2 16.24 -8.95 -1.44
CA GLU A 2 14.95 -8.27 -1.38
C GLU A 2 15.05 -6.92 -2.08
N VAL A 3 13.93 -6.46 -2.63
CA VAL A 3 13.77 -5.13 -3.23
C VAL A 3 12.92 -4.29 -2.30
N ARG A 4 13.32 -3.05 -2.03
CA ARG A 4 12.60 -2.14 -1.13
C ARG A 4 12.12 -0.93 -1.90
N TYR A 5 10.84 -0.58 -1.74
CA TYR A 5 10.22 0.60 -2.34
C TYR A 5 9.76 1.54 -1.23
N LYS A 6 10.26 2.79 -1.24
CA LYS A 6 9.76 3.86 -0.38
C LYS A 6 8.49 4.43 -0.98
N LEU A 7 7.41 4.39 -0.22
CA LEU A 7 6.08 4.79 -0.67
C LEU A 7 5.39 5.63 0.40
N THR A 8 4.30 6.24 0.01
CA THR A 8 3.36 6.90 0.91
C THR A 8 2.08 6.08 0.94
N LEU A 9 1.64 5.66 2.14
CA LEU A 9 0.35 5.00 2.30
C LEU A 9 -0.76 6.06 2.32
N ILE A 10 -1.65 6.01 1.34
CA ILE A 10 -2.84 6.87 1.27
C ILE A 10 -3.93 6.34 2.20
N GLY A 11 -4.06 5.01 2.29
CA GLY A 11 -4.98 4.36 3.21
C GLY A 11 -5.25 2.91 2.84
N SER A 12 -6.12 2.27 3.62
CA SER A 12 -6.51 0.88 3.42
C SER A 12 -7.99 0.65 3.74
N LEU A 13 -8.61 -0.33 3.08
CA LEU A 13 -9.97 -0.78 3.35
C LEU A 13 -10.02 -2.31 3.39
N SER A 14 -10.69 -2.88 4.39
CA SER A 14 -11.07 -4.29 4.38
C SER A 14 -12.06 -4.55 3.25
N VAL A 15 -11.80 -5.56 2.43
CA VAL A 15 -12.64 -5.91 1.28
C VAL A 15 -13.09 -7.36 1.37
N HIS A 16 -14.15 -7.68 0.64
CA HIS A 16 -14.64 -9.04 0.61
C HIS A 16 -13.70 -9.94 -0.21
N ARG A 17 -13.61 -11.22 0.13
CA ARG A 17 -12.78 -12.18 -0.63
C ARG A 17 -13.17 -12.29 -2.11
N LEU A 18 -14.43 -11.99 -2.44
CA LEU A 18 -14.95 -11.98 -3.80
C LEU A 18 -14.70 -10.65 -4.55
N THR A 19 -14.08 -9.65 -3.93
CA THR A 19 -13.73 -8.40 -4.60
C THR A 19 -12.84 -8.71 -5.81
N THR A 20 -13.27 -8.29 -6.98
CA THR A 20 -12.60 -8.54 -8.26
C THR A 20 -11.85 -7.29 -8.71
N MET A 21 -10.99 -7.44 -9.71
CA MET A 21 -10.26 -6.31 -10.31
C MET A 21 -11.18 -5.19 -10.80
N ALA A 22 -12.38 -5.52 -11.29
CA ALA A 22 -13.36 -4.54 -11.76
C ALA A 22 -13.96 -3.67 -10.63
N MET A 23 -13.96 -4.17 -9.39
CA MET A 23 -14.45 -3.42 -8.23
C MET A 23 -13.37 -2.51 -7.62
N LEU A 24 -12.09 -2.81 -7.88
CA LEU A 24 -10.98 -2.10 -7.25
C LEU A 24 -10.92 -0.60 -7.56
N PRO A 25 -11.23 -0.10 -8.77
CA PRO A 25 -11.27 1.34 -9.02
C PRO A 25 -12.20 2.09 -8.05
N TRP A 26 -13.36 1.52 -7.72
CA TRP A 26 -14.28 2.10 -6.73
C TRP A 26 -13.70 2.07 -5.33
N VAL A 27 -13.12 0.93 -4.92
CA VAL A 27 -12.47 0.80 -3.60
C VAL A 27 -11.35 1.84 -3.44
N VAL A 28 -10.51 2.02 -4.45
CA VAL A 28 -9.42 3.00 -4.45
C VAL A 28 -9.97 4.43 -4.33
N ALA A 29 -11.04 4.75 -5.07
CA ALA A 29 -11.70 6.05 -4.98
C ALA A 29 -12.25 6.31 -3.58
N GLU A 30 -12.86 5.32 -2.93
CA GLU A 30 -13.37 5.43 -1.57
C GLU A 30 -12.25 5.62 -0.54
N ILE A 31 -11.16 4.87 -0.64
CA ILE A 31 -9.97 5.05 0.23
C ILE A 31 -9.42 6.47 0.08
N SER A 32 -9.29 6.95 -1.16
CA SER A 32 -8.77 8.28 -1.47
C SER A 32 -9.71 9.39 -0.98
N LYS A 33 -11.02 9.18 -1.05
CA LYS A 33 -12.03 10.11 -0.56
C LYS A 33 -12.04 10.17 0.97
N ALA A 34 -11.90 9.03 1.64
CA ALA A 34 -11.79 8.95 3.09
C ALA A 34 -10.59 9.76 3.60
N GLN A 35 -9.43 9.65 2.93
CA GLN A 35 -8.23 10.45 3.24
C GLN A 35 -8.48 11.98 3.13
N ARG A 36 -9.30 12.43 2.17
CA ARG A 36 -9.64 13.85 2.01
C ARG A 36 -10.69 14.36 3.00
N SER A 37 -11.62 13.49 3.41
CA SER A 37 -12.74 13.83 4.29
C SER A 37 -12.36 13.77 5.77
N GLU A 38 -11.55 12.79 6.16
CA GLU A 38 -10.96 12.69 7.49
C GLU A 38 -9.79 13.67 7.57
N ARG A 39 -10.08 14.97 7.76
CA ARG A 39 -9.11 15.96 8.27
C ARG A 39 -8.75 15.68 9.74
N LYS A 40 -8.50 14.41 10.09
CA LYS A 40 -7.84 14.00 11.33
C LYS A 40 -6.38 13.67 10.97
N PRO A 41 -5.41 14.04 11.81
CA PRO A 41 -4.00 14.04 11.47
C PRO A 41 -3.41 12.62 11.51
N GLY A 42 -3.85 11.76 10.60
CA GLY A 42 -3.04 10.64 10.12
C GLY A 42 -2.32 11.14 8.87
N ARG A 43 -1.16 11.76 9.06
CA ARG A 43 -0.35 12.23 7.92
C ARG A 43 -0.11 11.04 6.98
N PRO A 44 -0.05 11.24 5.65
CA PRO A 44 0.37 10.19 4.73
C PRO A 44 1.62 9.50 5.28
N GLU A 45 1.47 8.24 5.69
CA GLU A 45 2.52 7.55 6.42
C GLU A 45 3.55 7.07 5.41
N THR A 46 4.81 7.44 5.62
CA THR A 46 5.88 6.89 4.79
C THR A 46 6.03 5.42 5.15
N VAL A 47 5.85 4.56 4.17
CA VAL A 47 5.93 3.11 4.31
C VAL A 47 7.01 2.57 3.38
N PHE A 48 7.47 1.38 3.71
CA PHE A 48 8.31 0.59 2.84
C PHE A 48 7.65 -0.71 2.47
N LEU A 49 7.52 -0.91 1.16
CA LEU A 49 7.12 -2.19 0.59
C LEU A 49 8.39 -2.96 0.25
N CYS A 50 8.66 -3.99 1.05
CA CYS A 50 9.77 -4.89 0.87
C CYS A 50 9.26 -6.16 0.17
N VAL A 51 9.92 -6.55 -0.91
CA VAL A 51 9.55 -7.69 -1.76
C VAL A 51 10.72 -8.66 -1.86
N SER A 52 10.50 -9.88 -1.42
CA SER A 52 11.42 -11.01 -1.52
C SER A 52 10.80 -12.09 -2.42
N VAL A 53 11.59 -13.12 -2.74
CA VAL A 53 11.12 -14.32 -3.45
C VAL A 53 10.08 -15.11 -2.65
N SER A 54 10.09 -14.99 -1.32
CA SER A 54 9.25 -15.79 -0.42
C SER A 54 8.21 -14.98 0.35
N TRP A 55 8.28 -13.65 0.33
CA TRP A 55 7.37 -12.81 1.10
C TRP A 55 7.27 -11.39 0.51
N VAL A 56 6.17 -10.72 0.83
CA VAL A 56 5.94 -9.30 0.62
C VAL A 56 5.52 -8.69 1.96
N ARG A 57 6.22 -7.65 2.38
CA ARG A 57 6.03 -7.01 3.69
C ARG A 57 5.87 -5.51 3.50
N CYS A 58 4.87 -4.94 4.16
CA CYS A 58 4.70 -3.50 4.23
C CYS A 58 4.91 -3.02 5.66
N VAL A 59 5.76 -2.01 5.81
CA VAL A 59 6.18 -1.51 7.11
C VAL A 59 6.05 0.00 7.15
N ALA A 60 5.39 0.50 8.19
CA ALA A 60 5.22 1.91 8.49
C ALA A 60 6.42 2.47 9.26
N ILE A 61 6.84 3.69 8.92
CA ILE A 61 7.89 4.41 9.63
C ILE A 61 7.26 5.44 10.54
N LEU A 62 7.49 5.28 11.83
CA LEU A 62 7.13 6.27 12.82
C LEU A 62 8.19 7.38 12.85
N GLY A 63 7.87 8.57 12.35
CA GLY A 63 8.66 9.79 12.53
C GLY A 63 9.15 10.45 11.23
N GLU A 64 8.91 11.76 11.10
CA GLU A 64 9.51 12.58 10.05
C GLU A 64 11.03 12.69 10.27
N GLY A 65 11.84 12.19 9.32
CA GLY A 65 13.29 12.37 9.32
C GLY A 65 14.11 11.35 10.12
N MET A 66 13.51 10.29 10.66
CA MET A 66 14.27 9.21 11.31
C MET A 66 14.97 8.31 10.30
N VAL A 67 16.26 8.08 10.55
CA VAL A 67 17.04 7.01 9.90
C VAL A 67 16.33 5.70 10.19
N TRP A 68 16.19 4.86 9.16
CA TRP A 68 15.63 3.52 9.30
C TRP A 68 16.18 2.78 10.51
N ASP A 69 15.31 2.52 11.49
CA ASP A 69 15.63 1.70 12.66
C ASP A 69 14.73 0.43 12.66
N PRO A 70 15.32 -0.77 12.69
CA PRO A 70 14.60 -2.03 12.87
C PRO A 70 13.72 -2.10 14.13
N LEU A 71 13.87 -1.19 15.09
CA LEU A 71 13.13 -1.22 16.35
C LEU A 71 11.92 -0.26 16.40
N THR A 72 11.80 0.70 15.48
CA THR A 72 10.74 1.73 15.50
C THR A 72 9.68 1.56 14.40
N HIS A 73 9.69 0.40 13.73
CA HIS A 73 8.84 0.16 12.57
C HIS A 73 7.57 -0.61 12.94
N THR A 74 6.45 -0.24 12.33
CA THR A 74 5.16 -0.92 12.54
C THR A 74 4.88 -1.82 11.34
N LEU A 75 4.81 -3.13 11.55
CA LEU A 75 4.42 -4.07 10.49
C LEU A 75 2.93 -3.89 10.16
N LEU A 76 2.63 -3.44 8.94
CA LEU A 76 1.24 -3.30 8.48
C LEU A 76 0.70 -4.63 7.96
N PHE A 77 1.51 -5.35 7.18
CA PHE A 77 1.19 -6.71 6.73
C PHE A 77 2.44 -7.45 6.27
N GLU A 78 2.36 -8.77 6.32
CA GLU A 78 3.26 -9.71 5.65
C GLU A 78 2.42 -10.79 4.97
N CYS A 79 2.78 -11.16 3.75
CA CYS A 79 2.07 -12.17 2.98
C CYS A 79 3.00 -12.85 1.97
N LEU A 80 2.53 -13.94 1.38
CA LEU A 80 3.22 -14.62 0.29
C LEU A 80 3.07 -13.82 -1.02
N PRO A 81 4.07 -13.79 -1.92
CA PRO A 81 3.99 -12.99 -3.14
C PRO A 81 2.76 -13.26 -4.02
N HIS A 82 2.26 -14.50 -4.03
CA HIS A 82 1.07 -14.88 -4.80
C HIS A 82 -0.25 -14.40 -4.19
N GLN A 83 -0.26 -13.96 -2.92
CA GLN A 83 -1.43 -13.39 -2.26
C GLN A 83 -1.61 -11.90 -2.59
N VAL A 84 -0.61 -11.29 -3.23
CA VAL A 84 -0.62 -9.89 -3.65
C VAL A 84 -1.14 -9.80 -5.08
N THR A 85 -2.34 -9.24 -5.25
CA THR A 85 -2.83 -8.85 -6.56
C THR A 85 -2.56 -7.36 -6.77
N LYS A 86 -1.68 -7.03 -7.71
CA LYS A 86 -1.36 -5.65 -8.07
C LYS A 86 -2.47 -5.05 -8.93
N LEU A 87 -3.05 -3.93 -8.51
CA LEU A 87 -3.86 -3.07 -9.37
C LEU A 87 -2.95 -2.03 -10.01
N ILE A 88 -3.02 -1.92 -11.34
CA ILE A 88 -2.20 -0.98 -12.10
C ILE A 88 -3.01 0.29 -12.35
N HIS A 89 -2.36 1.42 -12.06
CA HIS A 89 -2.67 2.83 -12.27
C HIS A 89 -4.09 3.23 -12.68
N ASN A 90 -4.66 4.18 -11.92
CA ASN A 90 -5.59 5.13 -12.50
C ASN A 90 -4.81 5.97 -13.52
N SER A 91 -5.20 5.95 -14.80
CA SER A 91 -4.57 6.74 -15.88
C SER A 91 -4.45 8.24 -15.59
N GLN A 92 -5.25 8.76 -14.65
CA GLN A 92 -5.24 10.16 -14.22
C GLN A 92 -4.17 10.48 -13.14
N GLU A 93 -3.57 9.47 -12.49
CA GLU A 93 -2.59 9.68 -11.43
C GLU A 93 -1.49 8.59 -11.47
N PRO A 94 -0.46 8.76 -12.31
CA PRO A 94 0.56 7.75 -12.60
C PRO A 94 1.53 7.49 -11.44
N SER A 95 1.36 8.15 -10.29
CA SER A 95 2.14 7.89 -9.08
C SER A 95 1.37 7.08 -8.04
N SER A 96 0.07 6.81 -8.20
CA SER A 96 -0.71 6.03 -7.25
C SER A 96 -1.06 4.63 -7.78
N PHE A 97 -1.00 3.62 -6.91
CA PHE A 97 -1.36 2.25 -7.23
C PHE A 97 -2.06 1.55 -6.06
N GLY A 98 -2.96 0.63 -6.41
CA GLY A 98 -3.69 -0.20 -5.46
C GLY A 98 -3.05 -1.59 -5.32
N CYS A 99 -3.09 -2.14 -4.11
CA CYS A 99 -2.61 -3.47 -3.80
C CYS A 99 -3.72 -4.22 -3.07
N LEU A 100 -4.22 -5.30 -3.67
CA LEU A 100 -5.18 -6.17 -3.04
C LEU A 100 -4.46 -7.36 -2.41
N LEU A 101 -4.51 -7.45 -1.09
CA LEU A 101 -4.05 -8.60 -0.34
C LEU A 101 -5.19 -9.58 -0.14
N ARG A 102 -4.92 -10.84 -0.47
CA ARG A 102 -5.82 -11.96 -0.24
C ARG A 102 -5.17 -12.93 0.72
N ASP A 103 -5.31 -12.67 2.01
CA ASP A 103 -5.01 -13.68 3.01
C ASP A 103 -6.24 -14.57 3.28
N SER A 104 -5.98 -15.76 3.79
CA SER A 104 -6.96 -16.80 4.13
C SER A 104 -8.05 -16.31 5.09
N ALA A 105 -7.72 -15.40 6.02
CA ALA A 105 -8.65 -14.84 6.98
C ALA A 105 -9.10 -13.41 6.65
N ASN A 106 -8.23 -12.59 6.03
CA ASN A 106 -8.48 -11.18 5.79
C ASN A 106 -8.13 -10.76 4.36
N CYS A 107 -9.04 -10.07 3.69
CA CYS A 107 -8.79 -9.43 2.40
C CYS A 107 -8.81 -7.92 2.60
N ALA A 108 -7.80 -7.22 2.09
CA ALA A 108 -7.70 -5.77 2.24
C ALA A 108 -7.08 -5.13 0.99
N CYS A 109 -7.56 -3.94 0.67
CA CYS A 109 -7.00 -3.10 -0.39
C CYS A 109 -6.20 -1.98 0.26
N TYR A 110 -4.95 -1.81 -0.16
CA TYR A 110 -4.05 -0.72 0.24
C TYR A 110 -3.80 0.17 -0.96
N VAL A 111 -3.83 1.48 -0.76
CA VAL A 111 -3.50 2.46 -1.80
C VAL A 111 -2.20 3.14 -1.43
N PHE A 112 -1.22 3.01 -2.32
CA PHE A 112 0.09 3.60 -2.16
C PHE A 112 0.31 4.68 -3.21
N GLN A 113 1.15 5.64 -2.87
CA GLN A 113 1.69 6.64 -3.78
C GLN A 113 3.21 6.54 -3.79
N SER A 114 3.81 6.44 -4.98
CA SER A 114 5.24 6.50 -5.18
C SER A 114 5.74 7.94 -5.05
N GLN A 115 6.83 8.14 -4.31
CA GLN A 115 7.50 9.45 -4.21
C GLN A 115 8.25 9.81 -5.50
N ASP A 116 8.67 8.79 -6.27
CA ASP A 116 9.32 8.95 -7.57
C ASP A 116 8.34 8.60 -8.69
N SER A 117 7.94 9.58 -9.49
CA SER A 117 7.20 9.37 -10.75
C SER A 117 8.07 8.79 -11.88
N THR A 118 9.27 8.28 -11.55
CA THR A 118 10.28 7.87 -12.53
C THR A 118 10.77 6.45 -12.26
N LYS A 119 9.94 5.46 -12.60
CA LYS A 119 10.46 4.15 -13.03
C LYS A 119 9.49 3.49 -14.01
N VAL A 120 9.36 4.12 -15.17
CA VAL A 120 9.06 3.42 -16.41
C VAL A 120 10.31 3.52 -17.26
N SER A 121 11.13 2.47 -17.23
CA SER A 121 12.16 2.18 -18.24
C SER A 121 12.22 0.67 -18.40
#